data_AF-A0A2G2NN76-F1
#
_entry.id   AF-A0A2G2NN76-F1
#
_cell.length_a   1.000
_cell.length_b   1.000
_cell.length_c   1.000
_cell.angle_alpha   90.00
_cell.angle_beta   90.00
_cell.angle_gamma   90.00
#
_symmetry.space_group_name_H-M   'P 1'
#
loop_
_entity.id
_entity.type
_entity.pdbx_description
1 polymer ?
#
loop_
_entity_poly.entity_id
_entity_poly.type
_entity_poly.pdbx_seq_one_letter_code
_entity_poly.pdbx_strand_id
1 'polypeptide(L)'
;MKAFGFDETDILRGEMQAAQVDAWIIKERPEWCAGEQGWEFASPRFAEAKAELIRRMREDDVDADLIAQVQALKAHYIPVEECR
;
A
#
# COMPACT_ATOMS: atom_id res chain seq x y z
N MET A 1 -6.64 13.50 0.37
CA MET A 1 -7.27 12.20 0.71
C MET A 1 -6.15 11.18 0.79
N LYS A 2 -6.25 10.12 1.60
CA LYS A 2 -5.16 9.15 1.74
C LYS A 2 -5.24 8.06 0.68
N ALA A 3 -4.12 7.70 0.09
CA ALA A 3 -3.92 6.46 -0.66
C ALA A 3 -2.92 5.58 0.10
N PHE A 4 -3.04 4.27 -0.09
CA PHE A 4 -2.17 3.25 0.47
C PHE A 4 -1.61 2.41 -0.67
N GLY A 5 -0.32 2.09 -0.62
CA GLY A 5 0.33 1.32 -1.66
C GLY A 5 1.65 0.73 -1.24
N PHE A 6 2.29 0.05 -2.19
CA PHE A 6 3.55 -0.65 -2.01
C PHE A 6 4.16 -1.01 -3.37
N ASP A 7 5.47 -1.25 -3.38
CA ASP A 7 6.23 -1.78 -4.51
C ASP A 7 6.74 -3.23 -4.24
N GLU A 8 7.55 -3.79 -5.14
CA GLU A 8 8.16 -5.12 -4.97
C GLU A 8 9.02 -5.22 -3.69
N THR A 9 9.73 -4.16 -3.35
CA THR A 9 10.61 -4.14 -2.17
C THR A 9 9.78 -4.16 -0.89
N ASP A 10 8.71 -3.38 -0.85
CA ASP A 10 7.76 -3.33 0.25
C ASP A 10 7.09 -4.70 0.48
N ILE A 11 6.76 -5.45 -0.59
CA ILE A 11 6.21 -6.81 -0.48
C ILE A 11 7.16 -7.72 0.30
N LEU A 12 8.43 -7.74 -0.08
CA LEU A 12 9.44 -8.59 0.56
C LEU A 12 9.70 -8.20 2.03
N ARG A 13 9.42 -6.94 2.41
CA ARG A 13 9.57 -6.43 3.77
C ARG A 13 8.29 -6.50 4.61
N GLY A 14 7.14 -6.75 3.98
CA GLY A 14 5.84 -6.59 4.62
C GLY A 14 5.55 -5.13 5.00
N GLU A 15 6.05 -4.19 4.21
CA GLU A 15 5.86 -2.76 4.43
C GLU A 15 4.66 -2.25 3.60
N MET A 16 4.04 -1.17 4.08
CA MET A 16 2.98 -0.48 3.37
C MET A 16 3.17 1.01 3.54
N GLN A 17 3.01 1.74 2.45
CA GLN A 17 3.19 3.18 2.40
C GLN A 17 1.83 3.87 2.32
N ALA A 18 1.79 5.14 2.75
CA ALA A 18 0.60 5.97 2.63
C ALA A 18 0.97 7.40 2.24
N ALA A 19 0.20 7.97 1.33
CA ALA A 19 0.44 9.32 0.81
C ALA A 19 -0.86 10.14 0.80
N GLN A 20 -0.75 11.46 0.97
CA GLN A 20 -1.83 12.39 0.66
C GLN A 20 -1.90 12.61 -0.84
N VAL A 21 -3.01 12.18 -1.44
CA VAL A 21 -3.34 12.41 -2.84
C VAL A 21 -4.56 13.32 -2.96
N ASP A 22 -4.62 14.09 -4.05
CA ASP A 22 -5.80 14.88 -4.34
C ASP A 22 -7.04 14.00 -4.58
N ALA A 23 -8.20 14.46 -4.13
CA ALA A 23 -9.44 13.70 -4.23
C ALA A 23 -9.86 13.42 -5.69
N TRP A 24 -9.45 14.27 -6.64
CA TRP A 24 -9.74 14.07 -8.06
C TRP A 24 -8.91 12.92 -8.65
N ILE A 25 -7.68 12.70 -8.19
CA ILE A 25 -6.80 11.62 -8.68
C ILE A 25 -7.44 10.26 -8.41
N ILE A 26 -7.93 10.03 -7.19
CA ILE A 26 -8.62 8.77 -6.82
C ILE A 26 -9.88 8.55 -7.69
N LYS A 27 -10.58 9.62 -8.05
CA LYS A 27 -11.86 9.54 -8.76
C LYS A 27 -11.68 9.32 -10.27
N GLU A 28 -10.67 9.95 -10.86
CA GLU A 28 -10.52 10.04 -12.31
C GLU A 28 -9.35 9.22 -12.85
N ARG A 29 -8.26 9.08 -12.07
CA ARG A 29 -7.00 8.47 -12.47
C ARG A 29 -6.35 7.70 -11.31
N PRO A 30 -7.01 6.67 -10.74
CA PRO A 30 -6.48 5.94 -9.58
C PRO A 30 -5.11 5.30 -9.85
N GLU A 31 -4.77 5.03 -11.11
CA GLU A 31 -3.47 4.52 -11.53
C GLU A 31 -2.32 5.54 -11.39
N TRP A 32 -2.61 6.85 -11.30
CA TRP A 32 -1.61 7.88 -11.06
C TRP A 32 -1.11 7.90 -9.62
N CYS A 33 -1.93 7.48 -8.66
CA CYS A 33 -1.49 7.30 -7.27
C CYS A 33 -0.32 6.33 -7.17
N ALA A 34 -0.29 5.30 -8.01
CA ALA A 34 0.79 4.33 -8.06
C ALA A 34 2.03 4.92 -8.78
N GLY A 35 1.82 5.53 -9.95
CA GLY A 35 2.91 6.05 -10.78
C GLY A 35 3.71 7.20 -10.16
N GLU A 36 3.06 8.14 -9.47
CA GLU A 36 3.75 9.29 -8.83
C GLU A 36 4.56 8.87 -7.60
N GLN A 37 4.15 7.80 -6.92
CA GLN A 37 4.81 7.28 -5.72
C GLN A 37 5.78 6.14 -6.02
N GLY A 38 5.86 5.69 -7.28
CA GLY A 38 6.66 4.51 -7.64
C GLY A 38 6.09 3.18 -7.13
N TRP A 39 4.82 3.17 -6.69
CA TRP A 39 4.16 1.97 -6.22
C TRP A 39 3.71 1.10 -7.39
N GLU A 40 3.72 -0.21 -7.18
CA GLU A 40 3.13 -1.14 -8.13
C GLU A 40 1.64 -1.33 -7.92
N PHE A 41 1.18 -1.11 -6.69
CA PHE A 41 -0.22 -1.18 -6.33
C PHE A 41 -0.60 0.00 -5.45
N ALA A 42 -1.74 0.62 -5.74
CA ALA A 42 -2.31 1.69 -4.93
C ALA A 42 -3.82 1.50 -4.77
N SER A 43 -4.34 1.78 -3.59
CA SER A 43 -5.78 1.86 -3.32
C SER A 43 -6.11 3.00 -2.34
N PRO A 44 -7.25 3.69 -2.52
CA PRO A 44 -7.75 4.64 -1.51
C PRO A 44 -8.25 3.94 -0.23
N ARG A 45 -8.36 2.61 -0.23
CA ARG A 45 -8.87 1.80 0.87
C ARG A 45 -7.75 0.94 1.44
N PHE A 46 -7.39 1.23 2.70
CA PHE A 46 -6.41 0.44 3.44
C PHE A 46 -6.68 -1.07 3.43
N ALA A 47 -7.94 -1.48 3.54
CA ALA A 47 -8.30 -2.90 3.56
C ALA A 47 -7.98 -3.60 2.23
N GLU A 48 -8.15 -2.91 1.09
CA GLU A 48 -7.84 -3.44 -0.24
C GLU A 48 -6.32 -3.53 -0.43
N ALA A 49 -5.59 -2.45 -0.11
CA ALA A 49 -4.13 -2.47 -0.14
C ALA A 49 -3.54 -3.56 0.76
N LYS A 50 -4.09 -3.76 1.96
CA LYS A 50 -3.63 -4.82 2.87
C LYS A 50 -3.91 -6.22 2.32
N ALA A 51 -5.11 -6.44 1.78
CA ALA A 51 -5.47 -7.74 1.21
C ALA A 51 -4.55 -8.09 0.04
N GLU A 52 -4.26 -7.11 -0.83
CA GLU A 52 -3.37 -7.31 -1.96
C GLU A 52 -1.91 -7.56 -1.53
N LEU A 53 -1.39 -6.77 -0.58
CA LEU A 53 -0.04 -6.96 -0.03
C LEU A 53 0.13 -8.39 0.51
N ILE A 54 -0.81 -8.85 1.35
CA ILE A 54 -0.78 -10.20 1.91
C ILE A 54 -0.89 -11.28 0.81
N ARG A 55 -1.69 -11.02 -0.24
CA ARG A 55 -1.82 -11.94 -1.37
C ARG A 55 -0.47 -12.11 -2.07
N ARG A 56 0.22 -11.01 -2.40
CA ARG A 56 1.52 -11.05 -3.08
C ARG A 56 2.63 -11.60 -2.19
N MET A 57 2.67 -11.25 -0.90
CA MET A 57 3.60 -11.85 0.07
C MET A 57 3.48 -13.38 0.11
N ARG A 58 2.27 -13.93 -0.01
CA ARG A 58 2.07 -15.39 -0.07
C ARG A 58 2.51 -16.00 -1.39
N GLU A 59 2.41 -15.25 -2.48
CA GLU A 59 2.88 -15.69 -3.81
C GLU A 59 4.41 -15.72 -3.88
N ASP A 60 5.05 -14.78 -3.19
CA ASP A 60 6.51 -14.66 -3.11
C ASP A 60 7.15 -15.46 -1.96
N ASP A 61 6.37 -16.31 -1.28
CA ASP A 61 6.81 -17.16 -0.16
C ASP A 61 7.50 -16.37 0.98
N VAL A 62 6.99 -15.17 1.27
CA VAL A 62 7.46 -14.32 2.38
C VAL A 62 7.14 -14.98 3.72
N ASP A 63 8.03 -14.78 4.69
CA ASP A 63 7.94 -15.33 6.04
C ASP A 63 6.55 -15.12 6.68
N ALA A 64 6.01 -16.20 7.26
CA ALA A 64 4.68 -16.21 7.87
C ALA A 64 4.54 -15.22 9.04
N ASP A 65 5.62 -14.95 9.78
CA ASP A 65 5.62 -13.97 10.88
C ASP A 65 5.54 -12.54 10.35
N LEU A 66 6.15 -12.25 9.19
CA LEU A 66 5.99 -10.95 8.51
C LEU A 66 4.54 -10.79 8.01
N ILE A 67 3.97 -11.84 7.42
CA ILE A 67 2.56 -11.83 7.00
C ILE A 67 1.63 -11.59 8.19
N ALA A 68 1.90 -12.22 9.35
CA ALA A 68 1.13 -12.02 10.57
C ALA A 68 1.23 -10.57 11.10
N GLN A 69 2.40 -9.96 11.00
CA GLN A 69 2.58 -8.54 11.34
C GLN A 69 1.74 -7.64 10.42
N VAL A 70 1.77 -7.89 9.10
CA VAL A 70 0.93 -7.15 8.14
C VAL A 70 -0.55 -7.35 8.43
N GLN A 71 -0.99 -8.56 8.79
CA GLN A 71 -2.39 -8.80 9.18
C GLN A 71 -2.82 -7.94 10.37
N ALA A 72 -1.94 -7.77 11.37
CA ALA A 72 -2.15 -6.93 12.55
C ALA A 72 -2.03 -5.42 12.27
N LEU A 73 -1.49 -5.03 11.10
CA LEU A 73 -1.32 -3.63 10.70
C LEU A 73 -2.67 -2.91 10.63
N LYS A 74 -2.65 -1.64 11.08
CA LYS A 74 -3.79 -0.73 11.06
C LYS A 74 -3.42 0.54 10.31
N ALA A 75 -4.38 1.11 9.59
CA ALA A 75 -4.18 2.30 8.77
C ALA A 75 -3.56 3.50 9.51
N HIS A 76 -3.84 3.68 10.80
CA HIS A 76 -3.30 4.80 11.58
C HIS A 76 -1.86 4.60 12.08
N TYR A 77 -1.28 3.40 11.91
CA TYR A 77 0.13 3.14 12.19
C TYR A 77 1.04 3.52 11.02
N ILE A 78 0.48 3.71 9.82
CA ILE A 78 1.26 4.06 8.63
C ILE A 78 1.38 5.59 8.59
N PRO A 79 2.61 6.15 8.66
CA PRO A 79 2.82 7.58 8.50
C PRO A 79 2.37 7.99 7.09
N VAL A 80 1.80 9.19 6.99
CA VAL A 80 1.32 9.70 5.71
C VAL A 80 2.31 10.71 5.19
N GLU A 81 2.87 10.43 4.03
CA GLU A 81 3.77 11.33 3.32
C GLU A 81 2.97 12.29 2.42
N GLU A 82 3.53 13.46 2.15
CA GLU A 82 2.96 14.39 1.16
C GLU A 82 3.45 13.97 -0.23
N CYS A 83 2.54 13.83 -1.20
CA CYS A 83 2.95 13.69 -2.60
C CYS A 83 3.77 14.93 -3.00
N ARG A 84 5.01 14.73 -3.45
CA ARG A 84 5.90 15.78 -3.95
C ARG A 84 5.89 15.87 -5.45
#